data_AF-Q5W5L5-F1
#
_entry.id   AF-Q5W5L5-F1
#
_cell.length_a   1.000
_cell.length_b   1.000
_cell.length_c   1.000
_cell.angle_alpha   90.00
_cell.angle_beta   90.00
_cell.angle_gamma   90.00
#
_symmetry.space_group_name_H-M   'P 1'
#
loop_
_entity.id
_entity.type
_entity.pdbx_description
1 polymer ?
#
loop_
_entity_poly.entity_id
_entity_poly.type
_entity_poly.pdbx_seq_one_letter_code
_entity_poly.pdbx_strand_id
1 'polypeptide(L)'
;EHGVYNAQNWNNDPAQLQSERAEVERFCKYNAELDQSAVTDKTVPPKVKLSSVSPAGGRHPAVLMCSAYDFYPPQIQVSWMRDGRVVKSDVTSTEEMPNGD
;
A
#
# COMPACT_ATOMS: atom_id res chain seq x y z
N GLU A 1 -16.85 31.86 6.91
CA GLU A 1 -17.65 32.63 5.93
C GLU A 1 -17.21 32.38 4.48
N HIS A 2 -15.92 32.49 4.14
CA HIS A 2 -15.43 32.34 2.75
C HIS A 2 -15.81 31.03 2.03
N GLY A 3 -15.82 29.89 2.74
CA GLY A 3 -16.25 28.60 2.17
C GLY A 3 -17.74 28.57 1.78
N VAL A 4 -18.59 29.26 2.54
CA VAL A 4 -20.04 29.35 2.26
C VAL A 4 -20.28 30.24 1.04
N TYR A 5 -19.57 31.37 0.94
CA TYR A 5 -19.61 32.26 -0.22
C TYR A 5 -19.19 31.53 -1.51
N ASN A 6 -18.07 30.79 -1.48
CA ASN A 6 -17.63 30.01 -2.63
C ASN A 6 -18.62 28.91 -3.01
N ALA A 7 -19.16 28.18 -2.02
CA ALA A 7 -20.14 27.15 -2.28
C ALA A 7 -21.42 27.71 -2.92
N GLN A 8 -21.91 28.87 -2.47
CA GLN A 8 -23.05 29.53 -3.10
C GLN A 8 -22.77 29.90 -4.55
N ASN A 9 -21.60 30.46 -4.85
CA ASN A 9 -21.24 30.80 -6.23
C ASN A 9 -21.15 29.56 -7.14
N TRP A 10 -20.45 28.50 -6.69
CA TRP A 10 -20.24 27.29 -7.49
C TRP A 10 -21.51 26.45 -7.63
N ASN A 11 -22.38 26.40 -6.60
CA ASN A 11 -23.63 25.66 -6.65
C ASN A 11 -24.73 26.36 -7.47
N ASN A 12 -24.54 27.64 -7.82
CA ASN A 12 -25.52 28.40 -8.60
C ASN A 12 -25.25 28.38 -10.12
N ASP A 13 -24.21 27.67 -10.58
CA ASP A 13 -23.94 27.45 -12.00
C ASP A 13 -24.30 26.01 -12.42
N PRO A 14 -25.45 25.79 -13.09
CA PRO A 14 -25.87 24.45 -13.52
C PRO A 14 -24.95 23.82 -14.57
N ALA A 15 -24.30 24.63 -15.42
CA ALA A 15 -23.42 24.11 -16.46
C ALA A 15 -22.13 23.57 -15.83
N GLN A 16 -21.58 24.30 -14.85
CA GLN A 16 -20.46 23.81 -14.06
C GLN A 16 -20.83 22.53 -13.32
N LEU A 17 -21.95 22.51 -12.59
CA LEU A 17 -22.40 21.32 -11.87
C LEU A 17 -22.61 20.10 -12.77
N GLN A 18 -23.10 20.28 -14.00
CA GLN A 18 -23.24 19.20 -14.97
C GLN A 18 -21.88 18.70 -15.45
N SER A 19 -20.93 19.61 -15.72
CA SER A 19 -19.56 19.25 -16.11
C SER A 19 -18.86 18.44 -15.02
N GLU A 20 -18.90 18.92 -13.77
CA GLU A 20 -18.28 18.25 -12.61
C GLU A 20 -18.84 16.84 -12.41
N ARG A 21 -20.16 16.64 -12.60
CA ARG A 21 -20.78 15.30 -12.55
C ARG A 21 -20.28 14.39 -13.67
N ALA A 22 -20.03 14.93 -14.85
CA ALA A 22 -19.57 14.16 -16.01
C ALA A 22 -18.10 13.72 -15.88
N GLU A 23 -17.29 14.38 -15.05
CA GLU A 23 -15.88 14.04 -14.85
C GLU A 23 -15.68 12.62 -14.29
N VAL A 24 -16.65 12.07 -13.55
CA VAL A 24 -16.59 10.66 -13.10
C VAL A 24 -16.45 9.70 -14.27
N GLU A 25 -17.25 9.89 -15.32
CA GLU A 25 -17.22 9.02 -16.50
C GLU A 25 -16.08 9.40 -17.45
N ARG A 26 -15.97 10.70 -17.75
CA ARG A 26 -15.07 11.21 -18.78
C ARG A 26 -13.60 11.18 -18.37
N PHE A 27 -13.30 11.45 -17.10
CA PHE A 27 -11.94 11.57 -16.61
C PHE A 27 -11.58 10.43 -15.68
N CYS A 28 -12.33 10.22 -14.60
CA CYS A 28 -11.95 9.24 -13.57
C CYS A 28 -11.96 7.82 -14.11
N LYS A 29 -13.10 7.33 -14.64
CA LYS A 29 -13.20 5.96 -15.16
C LYS A 29 -12.34 5.75 -16.39
N TYR A 30 -12.40 6.67 -17.35
CA TYR A 30 -11.59 6.60 -18.57
C TYR A 30 -10.09 6.44 -18.25
N ASN A 31 -9.53 7.29 -17.38
CA ASN A 31 -8.11 7.18 -17.03
C ASN A 31 -7.84 5.96 -16.12
N ALA A 32 -8.74 5.61 -15.20
CA ALA A 32 -8.59 4.40 -14.39
C ALA A 32 -8.52 3.14 -15.25
N GLU A 33 -9.32 3.05 -16.32
CA GLU A 33 -9.27 1.95 -17.29
C GLU A 33 -7.94 1.90 -18.05
N LEU A 34 -7.38 3.05 -18.43
CA LEU A 34 -6.06 3.13 -19.07
C LEU A 34 -4.93 2.68 -18.14
N ASP A 35 -5.02 3.02 -16.85
CA ASP A 35 -4.00 2.71 -15.84
C ASP A 35 -4.22 1.37 -15.14
N GLN A 36 -5.34 0.67 -15.40
CA GLN A 36 -5.74 -0.57 -14.73
C GLN A 36 -4.62 -1.61 -14.68
N SER A 37 -3.97 -1.88 -15.83
CA SER A 37 -2.91 -2.89 -15.91
C SER A 37 -1.60 -2.46 -15.20
N ALA A 38 -1.37 -1.15 -15.10
CA ALA A 38 -0.15 -0.59 -14.52
C ALA A 38 -0.26 -0.37 -13.01
N VAL A 39 -1.48 -0.24 -12.48
CA VAL A 39 -1.74 0.04 -11.07
C VAL A 39 -2.49 -1.12 -10.42
N THR A 40 -3.74 -1.38 -10.82
CA THR A 40 -4.60 -2.32 -10.10
C THR A 40 -4.25 -3.79 -10.34
N ASP A 41 -3.93 -4.16 -11.59
CA ASP A 41 -3.60 -5.54 -11.94
C ASP A 41 -2.10 -5.85 -11.78
N LYS A 42 -1.28 -4.81 -11.59
CA LYS A 42 0.16 -4.97 -11.44
C LYS A 42 0.44 -5.84 -10.22
N THR A 43 1.24 -6.88 -10.43
CA THR A 43 1.70 -7.75 -9.35
C THR A 43 3.20 -7.97 -9.51
N VAL A 44 3.95 -7.73 -8.45
CA VAL A 44 5.40 -7.95 -8.41
C VAL A 44 5.70 -8.84 -7.21
N PRO A 45 6.32 -10.01 -7.40
CA PRO A 45 6.62 -10.93 -6.30
C PRO A 45 7.70 -10.35 -5.39
N PRO A 46 7.64 -10.61 -4.07
CA PRO A 46 8.64 -10.12 -3.13
C PRO A 46 9.99 -10.77 -3.34
N LYS A 47 11.03 -9.96 -3.18
CA LYS A 47 12.40 -10.43 -2.97
C LYS A 47 12.62 -10.64 -1.49
N VAL A 48 12.87 -11.89 -1.09
CA VAL A 48 13.01 -12.28 0.31
C VAL A 48 14.47 -12.53 0.66
N LYS A 49 14.93 -11.95 1.76
CA LYS A 49 16.24 -12.19 2.34
C LYS A 49 16.09 -12.68 3.77
N LEU A 50 16.69 -13.84 4.06
CA LEU A 50 16.78 -14.40 5.40
C LEU A 50 18.18 -14.13 5.96
N SER A 51 18.27 -13.52 7.13
CA SER A 51 19.55 -13.26 7.80
C SER A 51 19.50 -13.62 9.29
N SER A 52 20.65 -13.97 9.84
CA SER A 52 20.86 -14.08 11.29
C SER A 52 21.37 -12.74 11.79
N VAL A 53 20.68 -12.15 12.77
CA VAL A 53 20.99 -10.82 13.31
C VAL A 53 21.19 -10.94 14.81
N SER A 54 22.30 -10.39 15.32
CA SER A 54 22.56 -10.31 16.75
C SER A 54 22.00 -9.00 17.30
N PRO A 55 21.15 -9.02 18.34
CA PRO A 55 20.65 -7.80 18.97
C PRO A 55 21.79 -6.91 19.51
N ALA A 56 21.57 -5.60 19.50
CA ALA A 56 22.51 -4.64 20.07
C ALA A 56 22.80 -4.99 21.55
N GLY A 57 24.08 -5.17 21.89
CA GLY A 57 24.52 -5.54 23.25
C GLY A 57 24.93 -7.01 23.42
N GLY A 58 24.79 -7.87 22.40
CA GLY A 58 25.47 -9.18 22.30
C GLY A 58 25.12 -10.24 23.36
N ARG A 59 24.26 -9.92 24.34
CA ARG A 59 23.84 -10.82 25.42
C ARG A 59 22.71 -11.78 25.02
N HIS A 60 21.97 -11.46 23.96
CA HIS A 60 20.86 -12.27 23.48
C HIS A 60 21.29 -13.14 22.29
N PRO A 61 20.74 -14.37 22.18
CA PRO A 61 20.96 -15.21 21.00
C PRO A 61 20.60 -14.48 19.71
N ALA A 62 21.24 -14.88 18.60
CA ALA A 62 20.90 -14.35 17.29
C ALA A 62 19.44 -14.68 16.94
N VAL A 63 18.75 -13.70 16.35
CA VAL A 63 17.39 -13.84 15.84
C VAL A 63 17.42 -14.00 14.32
N LEU A 64 16.44 -14.71 13.77
CA LEU A 64 16.25 -14.76 12.33
C LEU A 64 15.41 -13.55 11.89
N MET A 65 15.92 -12.82 10.91
CA MET A 65 15.22 -11.70 10.29
C MET A 65 14.87 -12.09 8.85
N CYS A 66 13.57 -12.06 8.55
CA CYS A 66 13.04 -12.22 7.20
C CYS A 66 12.67 -10.83 6.69
N SER A 67 13.36 -10.38 5.64
CA SER A 67 13.08 -9.10 5.01
C SER A 67 12.50 -9.32 3.62
N ALA A 68 11.34 -8.75 3.33
CA ALA A 68 10.67 -8.79 2.04
C ALA A 68 10.68 -7.40 1.39
N TYR A 69 11.08 -7.33 0.12
CA TYR A 69 11.30 -6.08 -0.62
C TYR A 69 10.69 -6.14 -2.01
N ASP A 70 10.53 -4.96 -2.62
CA ASP A 70 10.20 -4.76 -4.04
C ASP A 70 8.96 -5.53 -4.52
N PHE A 71 7.94 -5.62 -3.67
CA PHE A 71 6.68 -6.26 -4.00
C PHE A 71 5.55 -5.23 -4.16
N TYR A 72 4.56 -5.62 -4.95
CA TYR A 72 3.34 -4.87 -5.15
C TYR A 72 2.20 -5.85 -5.44
N PRO A 73 0.97 -5.64 -4.92
CA PRO A 73 0.52 -4.54 -4.05
C PRO A 73 1.12 -4.63 -2.62
N PRO A 74 0.93 -3.61 -1.75
CA PRO A 74 1.63 -3.55 -0.45
C PRO A 74 1.16 -4.59 0.58
N GLN A 75 0.04 -5.27 0.36
CA GLN A 75 -0.45 -6.29 1.29
C GLN A 75 0.37 -7.58 1.14
N ILE A 76 0.98 -8.04 2.24
CA ILE A 76 1.73 -9.30 2.28
C ILE A 76 1.42 -10.09 3.56
N GLN A 77 1.56 -11.41 3.49
CA GLN A 77 1.52 -12.28 4.66
C GLN A 77 2.84 -13.04 4.79
N VAL A 78 3.51 -12.88 5.94
CA VAL A 78 4.75 -13.59 6.26
C VAL A 78 4.50 -14.52 7.44
N SER A 79 5.00 -15.75 7.36
CA SER A 79 4.91 -16.73 8.44
C SER A 79 6.23 -17.47 8.63
N TRP A 80 6.52 -17.85 9.87
CA TRP A 80 7.65 -18.69 10.21
C TRP A 80 7.21 -20.13 10.36
N MET A 81 8.02 -21.05 9.86
CA MET A 81 7.80 -22.49 10.00
C MET A 81 9.00 -23.16 10.65
N ARG A 82 8.73 -24.16 11.50
CA ARG A 82 9.71 -25.08 12.06
C ARG A 82 9.18 -26.49 11.85
N ASP A 83 9.96 -27.31 11.15
CA ASP A 83 9.60 -28.70 10.83
C ASP A 83 8.20 -28.83 10.18
N GLY A 84 7.89 -27.91 9.27
CA GLY A 84 6.61 -27.86 8.54
C GLY A 84 5.43 -27.33 9.35
N ARG A 85 5.62 -26.87 10.59
CA ARG A 85 4.56 -26.31 11.45
C ARG A 85 4.75 -24.81 11.63
N VAL A 86 3.65 -24.06 11.52
CA VAL A 86 3.66 -22.60 11.72
C VAL A 86 3.99 -22.26 13.17
N VAL A 87 4.98 -21.39 13.36
CA VAL A 87 5.40 -20.85 14.65
C VAL A 87 4.79 -19.46 14.82
N LYS A 88 4.09 -19.25 15.94
CA LYS A 88 3.48 -17.96 16.29
C LYS A 88 4.11 -17.31 17.52
N SER A 89 4.79 -18.09 18.35
CA SER A 89 5.49 -17.58 19.55
C SER A 89 6.79 -16.88 19.14
N ASP A 90 7.12 -15.80 19.85
CA ASP A 90 8.39 -15.07 19.68
C ASP A 90 8.65 -14.56 18.25
N VAL A 91 7.58 -14.28 17.50
CA VAL A 91 7.62 -13.67 16.19
C VAL A 91 7.15 -12.22 16.29
N THR A 92 7.93 -11.30 15.73
CA THR A 92 7.55 -9.91 15.55
C THR A 92 7.59 -9.55 14.07
N SER A 93 6.76 -8.59 13.68
CA SER A 93 6.70 -8.04 12.33
C SER A 93 6.66 -6.52 12.41
N THR A 94 7.24 -5.88 11.40
CA THR A 94 7.12 -4.43 11.19
C THR A 94 5.97 -4.16 10.21
N GLU A 95 5.42 -2.96 10.25
CA GLU A 95 4.48 -2.49 9.22
C GLU A 95 5.18 -2.42 7.85
N GLU A 96 4.40 -2.56 6.78
CA GLU A 96 4.92 -2.37 5.42
C GLU A 96 5.29 -0.89 5.20
N MET A 97 6.47 -0.65 4.62
CA MET A 97 6.96 0.70 4.37
C MET A 97 6.98 0.97 2.86
N PRO A 98 6.24 1.99 2.36
CA PRO A 98 6.26 2.34 0.95
C PRO A 98 7.62 2.93 0.57
N ASN A 99 8.18 2.42 -0.53
CA ASN A 99 9.43 2.88 -1.14
C ASN A 99 9.23 4.02 -2.16
N GLY A 100 8.01 4.16 -2.72
CA GLY A 100 7.62 5.28 -3.57
C GLY A 100 8.08 5.20 -5.03
N ASP A 101 8.40 3.98 -5.51
CA ASP A 101 8.76 3.69 -6.90
C ASP A 101 7.57 3.25 -7.77
#